data_AF-A0A448X6P3-F1
#
_entry.id   AF-A0A448X6P3-F1
#
_cell.length_a   1.000
_cell.length_b   1.000
_cell.length_c   1.000
_cell.angle_alpha   90.00
_cell.angle_beta   90.00
_cell.angle_gamma   90.00
#
_symmetry.space_group_name_H-M   'P 1'
#
loop_
_entity.id
_entity.type
_entity.pdbx_description
1 polymer ?
#
loop_
_entity_poly.entity_id
_entity_poly.type
_entity_poly.pdbx_seq_one_letter_code
_entity_poly.pdbx_strand_id
1 'polypeptide(L)'
;MKTSLLKWKPDLDGAIEYYTKAALIYRNAKKLHEGAELYKKIAHLNLQRGSAFHAAKAFEIASLMHRDAKEFHKMADLVYEAGKLLRESGSPDSATLVYEKASKSLEDYLPERAAEFYESSSEACEAEDKHLQAAEQAGQAARMWTRMRRYNEAERLLRKQISFVLDSSTSQQNMNSITSTAQL
;
A
#
# COMPACT_ATOMS: atom_id res chain seq x y z
N MET A 1 32.92 31.62 -21.39
CA MET A 1 31.74 31.19 -20.60
C MET A 1 30.57 31.03 -21.55
N LYS A 2 30.10 29.78 -21.79
CA LYS A 2 28.88 29.53 -22.56
C LYS A 2 27.73 29.38 -21.57
N THR A 3 27.07 30.47 -21.21
CA THR A 3 25.85 30.43 -20.41
C THR A 3 24.72 29.98 -21.33
N SER A 4 24.44 28.68 -21.35
CA SER A 4 23.21 28.14 -21.93
C SER A 4 22.04 28.64 -21.09
N LEU A 5 21.50 29.80 -21.48
CA LEU A 5 20.37 30.49 -20.84
C LEU A 5 19.02 29.78 -21.04
N LEU A 6 18.99 28.65 -21.77
CA LEU A 6 17.74 28.01 -22.25
C LEU A 6 17.65 26.51 -21.94
N LYS A 7 18.46 25.98 -21.02
CA LYS A 7 18.30 24.60 -20.51
C LYS A 7 18.09 24.60 -18.99
N TRP A 8 17.21 25.48 -18.51
CA TRP A 8 16.80 25.49 -17.11
C TRP A 8 15.93 24.25 -16.86
N LYS A 9 16.52 23.20 -16.28
CA LYS A 9 15.73 22.11 -15.71
C LYS A 9 15.27 22.57 -14.33
N PRO A 10 13.97 22.49 -14.01
CA PRO A 10 13.49 22.74 -12.66
C PRO A 10 14.26 21.87 -11.66
N ASP A 11 14.79 22.48 -10.59
CA ASP A 11 15.47 21.77 -9.50
C ASP A 11 14.42 21.10 -8.60
N LEU A 12 13.92 19.95 -9.07
CA LEU A 12 12.92 19.18 -8.33
C LEU A 12 13.53 18.49 -7.10
N ASP A 13 14.79 18.07 -7.17
CA ASP A 13 15.47 17.38 -6.10
C ASP A 13 15.72 18.31 -4.91
N GLY A 14 16.23 19.53 -5.16
CA GLY A 14 16.38 20.54 -4.14
C GLY A 14 15.03 20.92 -3.52
N ALA A 15 13.99 21.09 -4.34
CA ALA A 15 12.65 21.38 -3.84
C ALA A 15 12.12 20.28 -2.90
N ILE A 16 12.22 19.01 -3.31
CA ILE A 16 11.81 17.85 -2.50
C ILE A 16 12.56 17.84 -1.15
N GLU A 17 13.86 18.10 -1.15
CA GLU A 17 14.67 18.14 0.07
C GLU A 17 14.19 19.25 1.03
N TYR A 18 14.01 20.47 0.54
CA TYR A 18 13.54 21.59 1.37
C TYR A 18 12.13 21.36 1.91
N TYR A 19 11.22 20.83 1.07
CA TYR A 19 9.88 20.49 1.53
C TYR A 19 9.89 19.37 2.57
N THR A 20 10.80 18.40 2.46
CA THR A 20 10.92 17.31 3.44
C THR A 20 11.39 17.84 4.79
N LYS A 21 12.39 18.73 4.79
CA LYS A 21 12.85 19.41 6.01
C LYS A 21 11.73 20.23 6.65
N ALA A 22 10.98 20.99 5.85
CA ALA A 22 9.83 21.75 6.34
C ALA A 22 8.75 20.84 6.93
N ALA A 23 8.38 19.75 6.25
CA ALA A 23 7.36 18.82 6.72
C ALA A 23 7.75 18.15 8.06
N LEU A 24 9.03 17.83 8.25
CA LEU A 24 9.55 17.34 9.53
C LEU A 24 9.42 18.38 10.66
N ILE A 25 9.70 19.65 10.37
CA ILE A 25 9.51 20.74 11.35
C ILE A 25 8.02 20.87 11.73
N TYR A 26 7.11 20.84 10.76
CA TYR A 26 5.66 20.88 11.02
C TYR A 26 5.19 19.67 11.84
N ARG A 27 5.70 18.48 11.54
CA ARG A 27 5.44 17.26 12.32
C ARG A 27 5.88 17.43 13.77
N ASN A 28 7.10 17.92 14.00
CA ASN A 28 7.64 18.16 15.35
C ASN A 28 6.86 19.24 16.11
N ALA A 29 6.35 20.24 15.39
CA ALA A 29 5.47 21.28 15.91
C ALA A 29 4.02 20.82 16.14
N LYS A 30 3.71 19.52 15.96
CA LYS A 30 2.35 18.93 16.03
C LYS A 30 1.33 19.53 15.06
N LYS A 31 1.81 20.22 14.03
CA LYS A 31 1.01 20.74 12.92
C LYS A 31 0.87 19.67 11.85
N LEU A 32 0.12 18.62 12.18
CA LEU A 32 0.04 17.39 11.38
C LEU A 32 -0.61 17.63 10.01
N HIS A 33 -1.63 18.49 9.94
CA HIS A 33 -2.33 18.79 8.69
C HIS A 33 -1.41 19.51 7.69
N GLU A 34 -0.68 20.53 8.14
CA GLU A 34 0.27 21.27 7.31
C GLU A 34 1.44 20.38 6.88
N GLY A 35 1.93 19.50 7.77
CA GLY A 35 2.91 18.48 7.42
C GLY A 35 2.43 17.53 6.33
N ALA A 36 1.18 17.04 6.44
CA ALA A 36 0.60 16.12 5.47
C ALA A 36 0.43 16.75 4.09
N GLU A 37 -0.03 18.01 4.03
CA GLU A 37 -0.14 18.76 2.77
C GLU A 37 1.22 18.99 2.10
N LEU A 38 2.28 19.20 2.89
CA LEU A 38 3.64 19.25 2.34
C LEU A 38 4.10 17.90 1.79
N TYR A 39 3.81 16.79 2.47
CA TYR A 39 4.12 15.47 1.95
C TYR A 39 3.33 15.13 0.68
N LYS A 40 2.08 15.59 0.54
CA LYS A 40 1.32 15.49 -0.71
C LYS A 40 2.02 16.27 -1.84
N LYS A 41 2.51 17.49 -1.57
CA LYS A 41 3.31 18.25 -2.55
C LYS A 41 4.58 17.51 -2.93
N ILE A 42 5.30 16.92 -1.97
CA ILE A 42 6.47 16.09 -2.23
C ILE A 42 6.12 14.90 -3.11
N ALA A 43 4.99 14.24 -2.88
CA ALA A 43 4.53 13.14 -3.71
C ALA A 43 4.32 13.58 -5.16
N HIS A 44 3.64 14.70 -5.38
CA HIS A 44 3.45 15.27 -6.73
C HIS A 44 4.76 15.65 -7.41
N LEU A 45 5.72 16.24 -6.68
CA LEU A 45 7.05 16.54 -7.23
C LEU A 45 7.81 15.25 -7.62
N ASN A 46 7.66 14.18 -6.83
CA ASN A 46 8.24 12.88 -7.16
C ASN A 46 7.61 12.25 -8.40
N LEU A 47 6.30 12.40 -8.60
CA LEU A 47 5.62 11.99 -9.84
C LEU A 47 6.13 12.79 -11.05
N GLN A 48 6.29 14.12 -10.91
CA GLN A 48 6.86 14.97 -11.96
C GLN A 48 8.32 14.59 -12.31
N ARG A 49 9.09 14.15 -11.30
CA ARG A 49 10.44 13.61 -11.47
C ARG A 49 10.44 12.23 -12.15
N GLY A 50 9.30 11.55 -12.22
CA GLY A 50 9.14 10.22 -12.82
C GLY A 50 9.34 9.06 -11.84
N SER A 51 9.25 9.30 -10.53
CA SER A 51 9.42 8.26 -9.51
C SER A 51 8.14 7.99 -8.72
N ALA A 52 7.32 7.05 -9.24
CA ALA A 52 6.08 6.60 -8.60
C ALA A 52 6.30 5.97 -7.22
N PHE A 53 7.39 5.20 -7.04
CA PHE A 53 7.72 4.59 -5.76
C PHE A 53 7.93 5.65 -4.65
N HIS A 54 8.77 6.66 -4.91
CA HIS A 54 9.03 7.72 -3.93
C HIS A 54 7.79 8.58 -3.68
N ALA A 55 6.94 8.78 -4.71
CA ALA A 55 5.66 9.45 -4.54
C ALA A 55 4.73 8.66 -3.61
N ALA A 56 4.62 7.34 -3.80
CA ALA A 56 3.83 6.49 -2.92
C ALA A 56 4.33 6.50 -1.48
N LYS A 57 5.65 6.48 -1.24
CA LYS A 57 6.21 6.62 0.11
C LYS A 57 5.87 7.96 0.74
N ALA A 58 5.84 9.05 -0.03
CA ALA A 58 5.43 10.36 0.46
C ALA A 58 3.92 10.38 0.82
N PHE A 59 3.06 9.75 0.02
CA PHE A 59 1.64 9.58 0.35
C PHE A 59 1.42 8.69 1.58
N GLU A 60 2.20 7.62 1.74
CA GLU A 60 2.17 6.78 2.94
C GLU A 60 2.47 7.63 4.20
N ILE A 61 3.51 8.46 4.16
CA ILE A 61 3.84 9.35 5.29
C ILE A 61 2.73 10.37 5.57
N ALA A 62 2.15 10.97 4.52
CA ALA A 62 1.01 11.87 4.67
C ALA A 62 -0.21 11.17 5.29
N SER A 63 -0.49 9.92 4.89
CA SER A 63 -1.59 9.13 5.45
C SER A 63 -1.42 8.89 6.95
N LEU A 64 -0.19 8.61 7.42
CA LEU A 64 0.10 8.43 8.84
C LEU A 64 -0.14 9.71 9.64
N MET A 65 0.14 10.88 9.06
CA MET A 65 -0.15 12.17 9.70
C MET A 65 -1.67 12.41 9.84
N HIS A 66 -2.47 12.06 8.82
CA HIS A 66 -3.93 12.13 8.91
C HIS A 66 -4.49 11.11 9.90
N ARG A 67 -3.91 9.91 9.99
CA ARG A 67 -4.25 8.92 11.02
C ARG A 67 -4.01 9.49 12.42
N ASP A 68 -2.85 10.08 12.66
CA ASP A 68 -2.50 10.68 13.96
C ASP A 68 -3.40 11.90 14.28
N ALA A 69 -3.91 12.59 13.25
CA ALA A 69 -4.92 13.64 13.36
C ALA A 69 -6.37 13.12 13.46
N LYS A 70 -6.59 11.80 13.46
CA LYS A 70 -7.91 11.12 13.47
C LYS A 70 -8.79 11.41 12.24
N GLU A 71 -8.19 11.83 11.13
CA GLU A 71 -8.86 12.04 9.83
C GLU A 71 -8.80 10.77 8.97
N PHE A 72 -9.50 9.72 9.40
CA PHE A 72 -9.42 8.38 8.80
C PHE A 72 -9.86 8.32 7.33
N HIS A 73 -10.81 9.16 6.91
CA HIS A 73 -11.22 9.24 5.50
C HIS A 73 -10.08 9.72 4.60
N LYS A 74 -9.42 10.83 4.97
CA LYS A 74 -8.28 11.36 4.21
C LYS A 74 -7.10 10.40 4.21
N MET A 75 -6.88 9.70 5.33
CA MET A 75 -5.88 8.64 5.40
C MET A 75 -6.16 7.55 4.35
N ALA A 76 -7.40 7.05 4.28
CA ALA A 76 -7.78 6.00 3.33
C ALA A 76 -7.57 6.46 1.88
N ASP A 77 -7.98 7.68 1.52
CA ASP A 77 -7.80 8.19 0.16
C ASP A 77 -6.31 8.25 -0.24
N LEU A 78 -5.44 8.67 0.68
CA LEU A 78 -3.99 8.71 0.44
C LEU A 78 -3.35 7.32 0.35
N VAL A 79 -3.82 6.37 1.15
CA VAL A 79 -3.39 4.97 1.09
C VAL A 79 -3.76 4.34 -0.24
N TYR A 80 -4.98 4.61 -0.73
CA TYR A 80 -5.44 4.12 -2.02
C TYR A 80 -4.53 4.60 -3.16
N GLU A 81 -4.23 5.91 -3.20
CA GLU A 81 -3.30 6.48 -4.18
C GLU A 81 -1.87 5.90 -4.04
N ALA A 82 -1.37 5.75 -2.82
CA ALA A 82 -0.06 5.16 -2.56
C ALA A 82 0.02 3.70 -3.07
N GLY A 83 -0.98 2.89 -2.74
CA GLY A 83 -1.02 1.48 -3.15
C GLY A 83 -1.18 1.31 -4.66
N LYS A 84 -1.98 2.17 -5.31
CA LYS A 84 -2.08 2.22 -6.78
C LYS A 84 -0.73 2.50 -7.42
N LEU A 85 -0.02 3.52 -6.96
CA LEU A 85 1.30 3.89 -7.47
C LEU A 85 2.36 2.79 -7.24
N LEU A 86 2.29 2.07 -6.12
CA LEU A 86 3.21 0.95 -5.83
C LEU A 86 2.96 -0.25 -6.74
N ARG A 87 1.69 -0.54 -7.07
CA ARG A 87 1.34 -1.56 -8.06
C ARG A 87 1.84 -1.16 -9.45
N GLU A 88 1.60 0.09 -9.85
CA GLU A 88 2.07 0.63 -11.14
C GLU A 88 3.61 0.68 -11.24
N SER A 89 4.32 0.89 -10.13
CA SER A 89 5.78 0.89 -10.10
C SER A 89 6.41 -0.51 -10.09
N GLY A 90 5.61 -1.58 -10.16
CA GLY A 90 6.10 -2.96 -10.09
C GLY A 90 6.59 -3.35 -8.69
N SER A 91 6.00 -2.78 -7.64
CA SER A 91 6.31 -3.10 -6.24
C SER A 91 5.06 -3.51 -5.44
N PRO A 92 4.31 -4.54 -5.89
CA PRO A 92 3.08 -4.98 -5.24
C PRO A 92 3.30 -5.43 -3.79
N ASP A 93 4.45 -6.00 -3.45
CA ASP A 93 4.84 -6.31 -2.07
C ASP A 93 4.79 -5.11 -1.13
N SER A 94 5.26 -3.96 -1.62
CA SER A 94 5.18 -2.72 -0.85
C SER A 94 3.73 -2.25 -0.74
N ALA A 95 2.91 -2.46 -1.77
CA ALA A 95 1.49 -2.14 -1.73
C ALA A 95 0.75 -2.98 -0.68
N THR A 96 1.00 -4.29 -0.62
CA THR A 96 0.47 -5.20 0.41
C THR A 96 0.73 -4.66 1.81
N LEU A 97 1.98 -4.29 2.12
CA LEU A 97 2.35 -3.77 3.44
C LEU A 97 1.65 -2.44 3.78
N VAL A 98 1.48 -1.57 2.79
CA VAL A 98 0.80 -0.28 2.97
C VAL A 98 -0.70 -0.51 3.23
N TYR A 99 -1.34 -1.36 2.45
CA TYR A 99 -2.75 -1.72 2.65
C TYR A 99 -2.98 -2.42 3.98
N GLU A 100 -2.18 -3.41 4.35
CA GLU A 100 -2.33 -4.15 5.61
C GLU A 100 -2.25 -3.23 6.84
N LYS A 101 -1.26 -2.32 6.87
CA LYS A 101 -1.11 -1.35 7.96
C LYS A 101 -2.28 -0.38 8.03
N ALA A 102 -2.77 0.05 6.87
CA ALA A 102 -3.91 0.94 6.78
C ALA A 102 -5.19 0.26 7.25
N SER A 103 -5.47 -0.96 6.79
CA SER A 103 -6.62 -1.76 7.19
C SER A 103 -6.71 -1.88 8.70
N LYS A 104 -5.62 -2.30 9.38
CA LYS A 104 -5.56 -2.43 10.84
C LYS A 104 -5.90 -1.12 11.58
N SER A 105 -5.51 0.02 11.02
CA SER A 105 -5.81 1.33 11.62
C SER A 105 -7.26 1.76 11.40
N LEU A 106 -7.94 1.19 10.40
CA LEU A 106 -9.28 1.56 9.97
C LEU A 106 -10.38 0.60 10.46
N GLU A 107 -10.05 -0.57 11.00
CA GLU A 107 -11.03 -1.61 11.38
C GLU A 107 -12.18 -1.10 12.28
N ASP A 108 -11.87 -0.21 13.22
CA ASP A 108 -12.84 0.33 14.17
C ASP A 108 -13.54 1.61 13.71
N TYR A 109 -12.99 2.32 12.73
CA TYR A 109 -13.48 3.62 12.29
C TYR A 109 -14.17 3.56 10.93
N LEU A 110 -13.57 2.84 9.98
CA LEU A 110 -14.04 2.66 8.61
C LEU A 110 -13.90 1.18 8.20
N PRO A 111 -14.71 0.27 8.79
CA PRO A 111 -14.58 -1.17 8.59
C PRO A 111 -14.74 -1.60 7.13
N GLU A 112 -15.53 -0.85 6.35
CA GLU A 112 -15.71 -1.08 4.91
C GLU A 112 -14.42 -0.80 4.13
N ARG A 113 -13.77 0.34 4.36
CA ARG A 113 -12.47 0.67 3.75
C ARG A 113 -11.37 -0.29 4.20
N ALA A 114 -11.39 -0.73 5.46
CA ALA A 114 -10.45 -1.74 5.95
C ALA A 114 -10.61 -3.08 5.21
N ALA A 115 -11.86 -3.50 4.95
CA ALA A 115 -12.13 -4.71 4.17
C ALA A 115 -11.62 -4.58 2.73
N GLU A 116 -11.92 -3.46 2.05
CA GLU A 116 -11.44 -3.16 0.69
C GLU A 116 -9.91 -3.19 0.58
N PHE A 117 -9.20 -2.65 1.58
CA PHE A 117 -7.74 -2.70 1.61
C PHE A 117 -7.19 -4.09 1.90
N TYR A 118 -7.83 -4.89 2.76
CA TYR A 118 -7.45 -6.31 2.91
C TYR A 118 -7.66 -7.12 1.63
N GLU A 119 -8.72 -6.83 0.85
CA GLU A 119 -8.89 -7.43 -0.47
C GLU A 119 -7.82 -6.99 -1.45
N SER A 120 -7.52 -5.70 -1.52
CA SER A 120 -6.45 -5.15 -2.37
C SER A 120 -5.07 -5.72 -2.02
N SER A 121 -4.83 -5.96 -0.72
CA SER A 121 -3.64 -6.64 -0.19
C SER A 121 -3.58 -8.11 -0.63
N SER A 122 -4.71 -8.83 -0.55
CA SER A 122 -4.83 -10.21 -1.02
C SER A 122 -4.55 -10.34 -2.52
N GLU A 123 -5.09 -9.44 -3.34
CA GLU A 123 -4.83 -9.40 -4.79
C GLU A 123 -3.35 -9.10 -5.11
N ALA A 124 -2.72 -8.20 -4.35
CA ALA A 124 -1.30 -7.89 -4.53
C ALA A 124 -0.40 -9.10 -4.17
N CYS A 125 -0.74 -9.85 -3.12
CA CYS A 125 -0.06 -11.11 -2.79
C CYS A 125 -0.29 -12.21 -3.84
N GLU A 126 -1.49 -12.32 -4.38
CA GLU A 126 -1.83 -13.26 -5.44
C GLU A 126 -1.00 -13.01 -6.71
N ALA A 127 -0.84 -11.74 -7.10
CA ALA A 127 -0.03 -11.36 -8.27
C ALA A 127 1.46 -11.75 -8.16
N GLU A 128 1.95 -11.99 -6.94
CA GLU A 128 3.31 -12.41 -6.63
C GLU A 128 3.40 -13.92 -6.25
N ASP A 129 2.35 -14.69 -6.55
CA ASP A 129 2.23 -16.13 -6.23
C ASP A 129 2.38 -16.47 -4.73
N LYS A 130 2.16 -15.49 -3.84
CA LYS A 130 2.23 -15.65 -2.38
C LYS A 130 0.90 -16.15 -1.83
N HIS A 131 0.45 -17.32 -2.29
CA HIS A 131 -0.89 -17.84 -2.02
C HIS A 131 -1.23 -17.93 -0.52
N LEU A 132 -0.29 -18.33 0.34
CA LEU A 132 -0.54 -18.38 1.80
C LEU A 132 -0.81 -16.99 2.39
N GLN A 133 -0.05 -15.98 1.97
CA GLN A 133 -0.25 -14.61 2.43
C GLN A 133 -1.54 -14.04 1.85
N ALA A 134 -1.84 -14.31 0.57
CA ALA A 134 -3.09 -13.93 -0.07
C ALA A 134 -4.31 -14.54 0.66
N ALA A 135 -4.21 -15.80 1.10
CA ALA A 135 -5.23 -16.50 1.88
C ALA A 135 -5.46 -15.83 3.25
N GLU A 136 -4.38 -15.45 3.95
CA GLU A 136 -4.49 -14.75 5.23
C GLU A 136 -5.22 -13.41 5.08
N GLN A 137 -4.83 -12.61 4.09
CA GLN A 137 -5.46 -11.31 3.81
C GLN A 137 -6.93 -11.46 3.40
N ALA A 138 -7.25 -12.45 2.56
CA ALA A 138 -8.64 -12.77 2.19
C ALA A 138 -9.48 -13.15 3.42
N GLY A 139 -8.91 -13.93 4.35
CA GLY A 139 -9.56 -14.28 5.61
C GLY A 139 -9.80 -13.08 6.52
N GLN A 140 -8.84 -12.13 6.58
CA GLN A 140 -9.02 -10.86 7.30
C GLN A 140 -10.15 -10.02 6.69
N ALA A 141 -10.20 -9.87 5.36
CA ALA A 141 -11.29 -9.21 4.67
C ALA A 141 -12.66 -9.88 4.94
N ALA A 142 -12.74 -11.21 4.85
CA ALA A 142 -13.97 -11.97 5.12
C ALA A 142 -14.49 -11.74 6.54
N ARG A 143 -13.58 -11.66 7.53
CA ARG A 143 -13.92 -11.37 8.92
C ARG A 143 -14.55 -9.98 9.06
N MET A 144 -13.99 -8.98 8.37
CA MET A 144 -14.53 -7.61 8.37
C MET A 144 -15.92 -7.54 7.74
N TRP A 145 -16.13 -8.18 6.59
CA TRP A 145 -17.45 -8.26 5.95
C TRP A 145 -18.48 -8.99 6.80
N THR A 146 -18.09 -10.06 7.49
CA THR A 146 -18.95 -10.78 8.42
C THR A 146 -19.39 -9.89 9.58
N ARG A 147 -18.48 -9.10 10.17
CA ARG A 147 -18.79 -8.11 11.23
C ARG A 147 -19.81 -7.08 10.74
N MET A 148 -19.78 -6.71 9.46
CA MET A 148 -20.73 -5.80 8.81
C MET A 148 -22.01 -6.48 8.28
N ARG A 149 -22.21 -7.79 8.53
CA ARG A 149 -23.33 -8.61 8.02
C ARG A 149 -23.44 -8.68 6.49
N ARG A 150 -22.33 -8.42 5.79
CA ARG A 150 -22.19 -8.56 4.33
C ARG A 150 -21.72 -9.98 3.99
N TYR A 151 -22.66 -10.92 4.12
CA TYR A 151 -22.34 -12.36 4.09
C TYR A 151 -21.96 -12.87 2.69
N ASN A 152 -22.48 -12.26 1.62
CA ASN A 152 -22.16 -12.67 0.25
C ASN A 152 -20.69 -12.37 -0.08
N GLU A 153 -20.22 -11.20 0.34
CA GLU A 153 -18.84 -10.75 0.20
C GLU A 153 -17.90 -11.59 1.05
N ALA A 154 -18.28 -11.87 2.29
CA ALA A 154 -17.54 -12.76 3.17
C ALA A 154 -17.42 -14.18 2.59
N GLU A 155 -18.51 -14.76 2.08
CA GLU A 155 -18.51 -16.09 1.46
C GLU A 155 -17.57 -16.15 0.26
N ARG A 156 -17.63 -15.16 -0.64
CA ARG A 156 -16.74 -15.07 -1.81
C ARG A 156 -15.27 -15.09 -1.38
N LEU A 157 -14.92 -14.34 -0.35
CA LEU A 157 -13.54 -14.25 0.14
C LEU A 157 -13.10 -15.51 0.88
N LEU A 158 -13.98 -16.18 1.62
CA LEU A 158 -13.69 -17.49 2.22
C LEU A 158 -13.44 -18.55 1.16
N ARG A 159 -14.22 -18.55 0.06
CA ARG A 159 -13.97 -19.45 -1.08
C ARG A 159 -12.60 -19.18 -1.71
N LYS A 160 -12.25 -17.90 -1.90
CA LYS A 160 -10.93 -17.46 -2.40
C LYS A 160 -9.79 -17.86 -1.46
N GLN A 161 -10.01 -17.75 -0.15
CA GLN A 161 -9.05 -18.22 0.86
C GLN A 161 -8.81 -19.73 0.76
N ILE A 162 -9.88 -20.53 0.61
CA ILE A 162 -9.77 -21.98 0.47
C ILE A 162 -9.00 -22.34 -0.81
N SER A 163 -9.30 -21.69 -1.95
CA SER A 163 -8.58 -21.97 -3.20
C SER A 163 -7.09 -21.71 -3.05
N PHE A 164 -6.69 -20.59 -2.46
CA PHE A 164 -5.27 -20.28 -2.24
C PHE A 164 -4.54 -21.30 -1.36
N VAL A 165 -5.20 -21.80 -0.32
CA VAL A 165 -4.61 -22.84 0.54
C VAL A 165 -4.39 -24.14 -0.25
N LEU A 166 -5.35 -24.52 -1.10
CA LEU A 166 -5.22 -25.69 -1.97
C LEU A 166 -4.09 -25.51 -2.98
N ASP A 167 -4.01 -24.36 -3.66
CA ASP A 167 -2.99 -24.06 -4.66
C ASP A 167 -1.58 -24.11 -4.03
N SER A 168 -1.44 -23.60 -2.81
CA SER A 168 -0.18 -23.67 -2.06
C SER A 168 0.21 -25.12 -1.72
N SER A 169 -0.76 -25.97 -1.40
CA SER A 169 -0.55 -27.38 -1.03
C SER A 169 -0.14 -28.21 -2.25
N THR A 170 -0.79 -27.99 -3.39
CA THR A 170 -0.43 -28.65 -4.66
C THR A 170 0.96 -28.25 -5.12
N SER A 171 1.33 -26.98 -4.97
CA SER A 171 2.67 -26.48 -5.28
C SER A 171 3.75 -27.16 -4.44
N GLN A 172 3.49 -27.36 -3.14
CA GLN A 172 4.40 -28.07 -2.23
C GLN A 172 4.52 -29.57 -2.56
N GLN A 173 3.41 -30.24 -2.90
CA GLN A 173 3.42 -31.64 -3.31
C GLN A 173 4.22 -31.87 -4.59
N ASN A 174 4.08 -30.97 -5.57
CA ASN A 174 4.83 -31.02 -6.82
C ASN A 174 6.34 -30.86 -6.58
N MET A 175 6.78 -29.90 -5.74
CA MET A 175 8.20 -29.75 -5.41
C MET A 175 8.79 -30.98 -4.70
N ASN A 176 8.04 -31.60 -3.78
CA ASN A 176 8.50 -32.79 -3.06
C ASN A 176 8.65 -34.01 -3.98
N SER A 177 7.79 -34.13 -4.99
CA SER A 177 7.92 -35.21 -5.99
C SER A 177 9.17 -35.05 -6.87
N ILE A 178 9.50 -33.83 -7.28
CA ILE A 178 10.68 -33.52 -8.10
C ILE A 178 11.98 -33.79 -7.31
N THR A 179 12.05 -33.36 -6.06
CA THR A 179 13.23 -33.59 -5.22
C THR A 179 13.46 -35.07 -4.92
N SER A 180 12.39 -35.86 -4.72
CA SER A 180 12.52 -37.32 -4.58
C SER A 180 12.98 -38.02 -5.86
N THR A 181 12.58 -37.55 -7.05
CA THR A 181 13.05 -38.13 -8.32
C THR A 181 14.50 -37.77 -8.68
N ALA A 182 15.01 -36.64 -8.18
CA ALA A 182 16.40 -36.21 -8.43
C ALA A 182 17.44 -36.89 -7.53
N GLN A 183 17.00 -37.67 -6.53
CA GLN A 183 17.85 -38.40 -5.58
C GLN A 183 18.01 -39.89 -5.91
N LEU A 184 17.49 -40.34 -7.07
CA LEU A 184 17.66 -41.67 -7.64
C LEU A 184 18.52 -41.61 -8.91
#